data_AF-A0A8J5JW94-F1
#
_entry.id   AF-A0A8J5JW94-F1
#
_cell.length_a   1.000
_cell.length_b   1.000
_cell.length_c   1.000
_cell.angle_alpha   90.00
_cell.angle_beta   90.00
_cell.angle_gamma   90.00
#
_symmetry.space_group_name_H-M   'P 1'
#
loop_
_entity.id
_entity.type
_entity.pdbx_description
1 polymer ?
#
loop_
_entity_poly.entity_id
_entity_poly.type
_entity_poly.pdbx_seq_one_letter_code
_entity_poly.pdbx_strand_id
1 'polypeptide(L)'
;MSVQVLVGWWLVFCLIITTGYRSSLIAHLTVQGKSATLEGFMDLVQRDNWKWGSEAWFMTGVPLEYFSKHTDPVVQKIYKEMETDNKEVVLGLNHLQGAFYLLFLGSSVALLSLLGENFVLFRYSNQ
;
A
#
# COMPACT_ATOMS: atom_id res chain seq x y z
N MET A 1 10.00 38.09 9.22
CA MET A 1 8.53 38.10 9.40
C MET A 1 7.73 37.62 8.17
N SER A 2 7.90 38.16 6.96
CA SER A 2 7.11 37.74 5.79
C SER A 2 7.47 36.32 5.28
N VAL A 3 8.76 35.94 5.34
CA VAL A 3 9.25 34.62 4.93
C VAL A 3 8.74 33.47 5.81
N GLN A 4 8.64 33.68 7.13
CA GLN A 4 8.13 32.65 8.06
C GLN A 4 6.67 32.28 7.77
N VAL A 5 5.84 33.27 7.43
CA VAL A 5 4.44 33.05 7.05
C VAL A 5 4.35 32.31 5.70
N LEU A 6 5.21 32.67 4.73
CA LEU A 6 5.27 32.00 3.43
C LEU A 6 5.68 30.51 3.57
N VAL A 7 6.66 30.22 4.42
CA VAL A 7 7.12 28.85 4.73
C VAL A 7 6.05 28.06 5.48
N GLY A 8 5.37 28.69 6.45
CA GLY A 8 4.25 28.07 7.16
C GLY A 8 3.11 27.69 6.22
N TRP A 9 2.73 28.58 5.32
CA TRP A 9 1.69 28.33 4.31
C TRP A 9 2.09 27.24 3.31
N TRP A 10 3.35 27.25 2.87
CA TRP A 10 3.90 26.21 2.00
C TRP A 10 3.92 24.82 2.66
N LEU A 11 4.32 24.74 3.94
CA LEU A 11 4.29 23.48 4.69
C LEU A 11 2.88 22.89 4.83
N VAL A 12 1.89 23.74 5.09
CA VAL A 12 0.48 23.30 5.13
C VAL A 12 0.04 22.74 3.77
N PHE A 13 0.40 23.42 2.67
CA PHE A 13 0.09 22.94 1.32
C PHE A 13 0.73 21.58 1.01
N CYS A 14 2.01 21.38 1.35
CA CYS A 14 2.69 20.08 1.22
C CYS A 14 2.02 18.98 2.07
N LEU A 15 1.60 19.31 3.30
CA LEU A 15 0.94 18.37 4.20
C LEU A 15 -0.42 17.93 3.67
N ILE A 16 -1.20 18.86 3.10
CA ILE A 16 -2.49 18.56 2.46
C ILE A 16 -2.31 17.61 1.27
N ILE A 17 -1.34 17.86 0.39
CA ILE A 17 -1.10 17.01 -0.79
C ILE A 17 -0.68 15.60 -0.39
N THR A 18 0.26 15.46 0.56
CA THR A 18 0.72 14.14 1.02
C THR A 18 -0.38 13.35 1.72
N THR A 19 -1.26 14.03 2.48
CA THR A 19 -2.41 13.42 3.15
C THR A 19 -3.47 12.95 2.14
N GLY A 20 -3.80 13.79 1.14
CA GLY A 20 -4.70 13.43 0.06
C GLY A 20 -4.21 12.23 -0.75
N TYR A 21 -2.92 12.21 -1.10
CA TYR A 21 -2.30 11.11 -1.81
C TYR A 21 -2.37 9.77 -1.03
N ARG A 22 -2.12 9.80 0.29
CA ARG A 22 -2.27 8.60 1.13
C ARG A 22 -3.72 8.10 1.14
N SER A 23 -4.70 9.00 1.22
CA SER A 23 -6.11 8.64 1.23
C SER A 23 -6.56 7.99 -0.09
N SER A 24 -6.18 8.58 -1.23
CA SER A 24 -6.49 8.04 -2.56
C SER A 24 -5.84 6.66 -2.77
N LEU A 25 -4.61 6.47 -2.28
CA LEU A 25 -3.93 5.18 -2.35
C LEU A 25 -4.67 4.10 -1.55
N ILE A 26 -5.06 4.40 -0.31
CA ILE A 26 -5.82 3.47 0.54
C ILE A 26 -7.15 3.11 -0.12
N ALA A 27 -7.88 4.11 -0.64
CA ALA A 27 -9.15 3.88 -1.33
C ALA A 27 -9.00 2.99 -2.57
N HIS A 28 -7.93 3.15 -3.34
CA HIS A 28 -7.65 2.28 -4.48
C HIS A 28 -7.30 0.85 -4.06
N LEU A 29 -6.57 0.69 -2.96
CA LEU A 29 -6.22 -0.60 -2.39
C LEU A 29 -7.43 -1.32 -1.77
N THR A 30 -8.36 -0.59 -1.14
CA THR A 30 -9.58 -1.20 -0.58
C THR A 30 -10.57 -1.61 -1.67
N VAL A 31 -10.61 -0.90 -2.80
CA VAL A 31 -11.47 -1.24 -3.96
C VAL A 31 -11.05 -2.55 -4.64
N GLN A 32 -9.76 -2.87 -4.65
CA GLN A 32 -9.25 -4.15 -5.18
C GLN A 32 -9.69 -5.37 -4.34
N GLY A 33 -10.23 -5.17 -3.13
CA GLY A 33 -10.72 -6.23 -2.25
C GLY A 33 -12.16 -6.68 -2.49
N LYS A 34 -12.90 -6.06 -3.42
CA LYS A 34 -14.31 -6.44 -3.68
C LYS A 34 -14.38 -7.57 -4.71
N SER A 35 -13.97 -8.76 -4.28
CA SER A 35 -14.19 -10.00 -5.01
C SER A 35 -15.69 -10.22 -5.26
N ALA A 36 -16.02 -10.68 -6.46
CA ALA A 36 -17.39 -11.05 -6.83
C ALA A 36 -17.96 -12.09 -5.86
N THR A 37 -19.26 -12.01 -5.56
CA THR A 37 -19.95 -12.95 -4.69
C THR A 37 -19.82 -14.36 -5.29
N LEU A 38 -19.05 -15.22 -4.63
CA LEU A 38 -18.94 -16.63 -4.99
C LEU A 38 -20.16 -17.36 -4.46
N GLU A 39 -21.09 -17.72 -5.34
CA GLU A 39 -22.30 -18.47 -4.94
C GLU A 39 -22.06 -19.99 -4.90
N GLY A 40 -20.95 -20.48 -5.46
CA GLY A 40 -20.57 -21.89 -5.34
C GLY A 40 -19.27 -22.29 -6.06
N PHE A 41 -18.86 -23.54 -5.86
CA PHE A 41 -17.63 -24.11 -6.40
C PHE A 41 -17.59 -24.20 -7.94
N MET A 42 -18.75 -24.17 -8.61
CA MET A 42 -18.82 -24.15 -10.08
C MET A 42 -18.38 -22.82 -10.67
N ASP A 43 -18.63 -21.69 -9.99
CA ASP A 43 -18.22 -20.34 -10.47
C ASP A 43 -16.68 -20.19 -10.38
N LEU A 44 -16.04 -20.89 -9.43
CA LEU A 44 -14.57 -20.99 -9.39
C LEU A 44 -14.03 -21.64 -10.67
N VAL A 45 -14.49 -22.84 -10.99
CA VAL A 45 -13.99 -23.61 -12.14
C VAL A 45 -14.29 -22.96 -13.50
N GLN A 46 -15.32 -22.11 -13.58
CA GLN A 46 -15.77 -21.50 -14.83
C GLN A 46 -15.04 -20.20 -15.18
N ARG A 47 -14.33 -19.57 -14.23
CA ARG A 47 -13.55 -18.35 -14.48
C ARG A 47 -12.07 -18.67 -14.64
N ASP A 48 -11.62 -18.79 -15.89
CA ASP A 48 -10.22 -19.07 -16.25
C ASP A 48 -9.18 -18.03 -15.75
N ASN A 49 -9.60 -16.84 -15.33
CA ASN A 49 -8.68 -15.78 -14.85
C ASN A 49 -8.48 -15.79 -13.33
N TRP A 50 -9.20 -16.63 -12.58
CA TRP A 50 -9.09 -16.65 -11.13
C TRP A 50 -8.13 -17.74 -10.68
N LYS A 51 -7.12 -17.35 -9.91
CA LYS A 51 -6.19 -18.24 -9.24
C LYS A 51 -6.65 -18.38 -7.80
N TRP A 52 -6.95 -19.59 -7.37
CA TRP A 52 -7.29 -19.90 -5.99
C TRP A 52 -6.21 -20.78 -5.39
N GLY A 53 -5.91 -20.50 -4.14
CA GLY A 53 -4.91 -21.20 -3.37
C GLY A 53 -5.41 -21.41 -1.97
N SER A 54 -4.90 -22.46 -1.34
CA SER A 54 -4.94 -22.53 0.11
C SER A 54 -3.54 -22.35 0.65
N GLU A 55 -3.47 -21.77 1.84
CA GLU A 55 -2.24 -21.67 2.61
C GLU A 55 -1.66 -23.07 2.85
N ALA A 56 -0.33 -23.19 2.80
CA ALA A 56 0.35 -24.48 2.80
C ALA A 56 0.00 -25.35 4.01
N TRP A 57 -0.28 -24.74 5.17
CA TRP A 57 -0.66 -25.47 6.37
C TRP A 57 -2.08 -26.07 6.28
N PHE A 58 -2.98 -25.49 5.48
CA PHE A 58 -4.35 -25.98 5.27
C PHE A 58 -4.38 -27.23 4.35
N MET A 59 -3.34 -27.45 3.54
CA MET A 59 -3.18 -28.67 2.74
C MET A 59 -2.56 -29.84 3.52
N THR A 60 -2.47 -29.74 4.85
CA THR A 60 -1.88 -30.79 5.71
C THR A 60 -2.94 -31.35 6.67
N GLY A 61 -3.40 -32.60 6.44
CA GLY A 61 -4.34 -33.30 7.34
C GLY A 61 -5.75 -33.52 6.77
N VAL A 62 -6.78 -33.33 7.60
CA VAL A 62 -8.20 -33.63 7.30
C VAL A 62 -8.74 -33.02 5.99
N PRO A 63 -8.36 -31.78 5.60
CA PRO A 63 -8.80 -31.21 4.33
C PRO A 63 -8.26 -32.02 3.14
N LEU A 64 -7.00 -32.46 3.21
CA LEU A 64 -6.36 -33.27 2.17
C LEU A 64 -7.08 -34.62 1.98
N GLU A 65 -7.46 -35.27 3.09
CA GLU A 65 -8.23 -36.51 3.04
C GLU A 65 -9.64 -36.31 2.47
N TYR A 66 -10.29 -35.19 2.79
CA TYR A 66 -11.60 -34.83 2.24
C TYR A 66 -11.53 -34.61 0.71
N PHE A 67 -10.54 -33.84 0.24
CA PHE A 67 -10.34 -33.59 -1.19
C PHE A 67 -9.88 -34.83 -1.95
N SER A 68 -9.09 -35.72 -1.32
CA SER A 68 -8.63 -36.97 -1.94
C SER A 68 -9.73 -38.03 -2.04
N LYS A 69 -10.73 -38.01 -1.17
CA LYS A 69 -11.73 -39.10 -1.05
C LYS A 69 -13.05 -38.80 -1.76
N HIS A 70 -13.29 -37.55 -2.14
CA HIS A 70 -14.52 -37.15 -2.82
C HIS A 70 -14.53 -37.50 -4.33
N THR A 71 -15.66 -38.04 -4.79
CA THR A 71 -15.88 -38.56 -6.15
C THR A 71 -16.32 -37.47 -7.15
N ASP A 72 -16.63 -36.26 -6.69
CA ASP A 72 -17.11 -35.18 -7.56
C ASP A 72 -16.02 -34.62 -8.48
N PRO A 73 -16.23 -34.61 -9.82
CA PRO A 73 -15.23 -34.18 -10.79
C PRO A 73 -14.87 -32.68 -10.66
N VAL A 74 -15.77 -31.88 -10.09
CA VAL A 74 -15.57 -30.45 -9.83
C VAL A 74 -14.51 -30.25 -8.74
N VAL A 75 -14.57 -31.04 -7.67
CA VAL A 75 -13.69 -30.93 -6.49
C VAL A 75 -12.26 -31.36 -6.83
N GLN A 76 -12.12 -32.40 -7.66
CA GLN A 76 -10.81 -32.86 -8.13
C GLN A 76 -10.13 -31.83 -9.04
N LYS A 77 -10.91 -31.16 -9.90
CA LYS A 77 -10.39 -30.09 -10.76
C LYS A 77 -9.93 -28.89 -9.93
N ILE A 78 -10.66 -28.53 -8.87
CA ILE A 78 -10.26 -27.47 -7.93
C ILE A 78 -8.97 -27.82 -7.21
N TYR A 79 -8.83 -29.07 -6.72
CA TYR A 79 -7.60 -29.52 -6.06
C TYR A 79 -6.38 -29.47 -6.99
N LYS A 80 -6.55 -29.79 -8.27
CA LYS A 80 -5.47 -29.77 -9.28
C LYS A 80 -5.04 -28.36 -9.69
N GLU A 81 -5.97 -27.42 -9.77
CA GLU A 81 -5.73 -26.01 -10.15
C GLU A 81 -5.38 -25.13 -8.92
N MET A 82 -5.35 -25.69 -7.71
CA MET A 82 -5.04 -24.95 -6.49
C MET A 82 -3.53 -24.62 -6.43
N GLU A 83 -3.18 -23.34 -6.53
CA GLU A 83 -1.80 -22.88 -6.37
C GLU A 83 -1.50 -22.61 -4.89
N THR A 84 -0.41 -23.13 -4.33
CA THR A 84 0.04 -22.74 -2.98
C THR A 84 0.60 -21.33 -3.05
N ASP A 85 -0.25 -20.34 -2.75
CA ASP A 85 0.16 -18.94 -2.78
C ASP A 85 1.04 -18.63 -1.56
N ASN A 86 2.30 -18.35 -1.85
CA ASN A 86 3.31 -17.84 -0.91
C ASN A 86 3.56 -16.35 -1.16
N LYS A 87 2.56 -15.62 -1.66
CA LYS A 87 2.72 -14.19 -1.95
C LYS A 87 2.13 -13.42 -0.80
N GLU A 88 2.97 -13.21 0.20
CA GLU A 88 2.87 -12.00 0.99
C GLU A 88 2.94 -10.84 -0.01
N VAL A 89 1.78 -10.28 -0.38
CA VAL A 89 1.71 -8.99 -1.05
C VAL A 89 2.12 -7.97 0.02
N VAL A 90 3.42 -7.94 0.30
CA VAL A 90 4.05 -6.89 1.07
C VAL A 90 3.85 -5.62 0.25
N LEU A 91 2.87 -4.81 0.67
CA LEU A 91 2.74 -3.44 0.17
C LEU A 91 4.07 -2.75 0.45
N GLY A 92 4.92 -2.73 -0.56
CA GLY A 92 6.29 -2.26 -0.43
C GLY A 92 6.30 -0.81 0.02
N LEU A 93 7.03 -0.57 1.10
CA LEU A 93 7.34 0.75 1.66
C LEU A 93 7.89 1.74 0.62
N ASN A 94 8.38 1.22 -0.51
CA ASN A 94 8.82 1.94 -1.70
C ASN A 94 7.76 2.91 -2.27
N HIS A 95 6.47 2.59 -2.19
CA HIS A 95 5.42 3.49 -2.68
C HIS A 95 5.15 4.67 -1.73
N LEU A 96 5.48 4.53 -0.44
CA LEU A 96 5.37 5.61 0.55
C LEU A 96 6.63 6.51 0.57
N GLN A 97 7.70 6.10 -0.09
CA GLN A 97 9.01 6.77 -0.10
C GLN A 97 8.93 8.18 -0.70
N GLY A 98 8.10 8.39 -1.73
CA GLY A 98 7.90 9.70 -2.34
C GLY A 98 7.32 10.74 -1.36
N ALA A 99 6.42 10.33 -0.47
CA ALA A 99 5.86 11.20 0.56
C ALA A 99 6.91 11.61 1.60
N PHE A 100 7.83 10.71 1.96
CA PHE A 100 8.95 11.04 2.84
C PHE A 100 9.94 12.01 2.16
N TYR A 101 10.25 11.84 0.88
CA TYR A 101 11.11 12.77 0.14
C TYR A 101 10.52 14.18 0.05
N LEU A 102 9.22 14.31 -0.22
CA LEU A 102 8.53 15.61 -0.25
C LEU A 102 8.60 16.33 1.12
N LEU A 103 8.46 15.57 2.21
CA LEU A 103 8.52 16.09 3.56
C LEU A 103 9.95 16.50 3.95
N PHE A 104 10.95 15.67 3.63
CA PHE A 104 12.36 15.99 3.87
C PHE A 104 12.84 17.18 3.04
N LEU A 105 12.45 17.28 1.77
CA LEU A 105 12.78 18.44 0.93
C LEU A 105 12.11 19.71 1.46
N GLY A 106 10.83 19.65 1.83
CA GLY A 106 10.12 20.79 2.41
C GLY A 106 10.74 21.27 3.72
N SER A 107 11.08 20.34 4.61
CA SER A 107 11.79 20.64 5.88
C SER A 107 13.17 21.23 5.62
N SER A 108 13.93 20.68 4.67
CA SER A 108 15.28 21.18 4.32
C SER A 108 15.24 22.60 3.77
N VAL A 109 14.29 22.91 2.89
CA VAL A 109 14.10 24.27 2.34
C VAL A 109 13.72 25.25 3.45
N ALA A 110 12.84 24.85 4.38
CA ALA A 110 12.47 25.67 5.54
C ALA A 110 13.69 25.96 6.44
N LEU A 111 14.51 24.95 6.71
CA LEU A 111 15.71 25.04 7.55
C LEU A 111 16.78 25.94 6.91
N LEU A 112 17.01 25.80 5.60
CA LEU A 112 17.92 26.67 4.84
C LEU A 112 17.45 28.13 4.85
N SER A 113 16.14 28.36 4.69
CA SER A 113 15.56 29.70 4.72
C SER A 113 15.75 30.38 6.10
N LEU A 114 15.56 29.61 7.18
CA LEU A 114 15.72 30.10 8.56
C LEU A 114 17.20 30.36 8.90
N LEU A 115 18.11 29.49 8.48
CA LEU A 115 19.55 29.70 8.63
C LEU A 115 20.04 30.92 7.84
N GLY A 116 19.52 31.16 6.64
CA GLY A 116 19.82 32.34 5.85
C GLY A 116 19.42 33.64 6.55
N GLU A 117 18.20 33.70 7.10
CA GLU A 117 17.71 34.87 7.84
C GLU A 117 18.54 35.12 9.12
N ASN A 118 18.90 34.05 9.85
CA ASN A 118 19.73 34.15 11.05
C ASN A 118 21.18 34.58 10.75
N PHE A 119 21.76 34.12 9.64
CA PHE A 119 23.11 34.51 9.21
C PHE A 119 23.18 35.98 8.76
N VAL A 120 22.15 36.47 8.07
CA VAL A 120 22.03 37.87 7.65
C VAL A 120 21.90 38.79 8.87
N LEU A 121 21.07 38.43 9.86
CA LEU A 121 20.92 39.20 11.09
C LEU A 121 22.20 39.20 11.94
N PHE A 122 22.90 38.06 12.02
CA PHE A 122 24.19 37.99 12.69
C PHE A 122 25.24 38.90 12.03
N ARG A 123 25.26 38.97 10.69
CA ARG A 123 26.17 39.87 9.96
C ARG A 123 25.82 41.35 10.15
N TYR A 124 24.53 41.69 10.22
CA TYR A 124 24.07 43.05 10.47
C TYR A 124 24.33 43.52 11.91
N SER A 125 24.28 42.62 12.89
CA SER A 125 24.59 42.94 14.30
C SER A 125 26.10 43.09 14.57
N ASN A 126 26.97 42.62 13.68
CA ASN A 126 28.43 42.65 13.85
C ASN A 126 29.09 43.78 13.02
N GLN A 127 28.29 44.72 12.53
CA GLN A 127 28.69 45.93 11.82
C GLN A 127 28.11 47.15 12.53
#